data_AF-A0A1Q3K653-F1
#
_entry.id   AF-A0A1Q3K653-F1
#
_cell.length_a   1.000
_cell.length_b   1.000
_cell.length_c   1.000
_cell.angle_alpha   90.00
_cell.angle_beta   90.00
_cell.angle_gamma   90.00
#
_symmetry.space_group_name_H-M   'P 1'
#
loop_
_entity.id
_entity.type
_entity.pdbx_description
1 polymer ?
#
loop_
_entity_poly.entity_id
_entity_poly.type
_entity_poly.pdbx_seq_one_letter_code
_entity_poly.pdbx_strand_id
1 'polypeptide(L)'
;MSEGWQTKYGIRRVRRDPPTLEEAIFAATGITDDLDSQAEIAASLIGMPLDIVHAEVKKTARTVARSPTTRVIAGEQGALRSVVVERRVVRRFGNDKRF
;
A
#
# COMPACT_ATOMS: atom_id res chain seq x y z
N MET A 1 -5.97 -0.95 28.28
CA MET A 1 -4.92 -1.80 27.66
C MET A 1 -3.61 -1.48 28.34
N SER A 2 -2.97 -2.46 29.00
CA SER A 2 -1.80 -2.25 29.85
C SER A 2 -0.59 -1.71 29.07
N GLU A 3 0.02 -0.66 29.59
CA GLU A 3 1.12 0.12 29.02
C GLU A 3 2.48 -0.62 29.03
N GLY A 4 2.54 -1.75 29.73
CA GLY A 4 3.76 -2.51 29.99
C GLY A 4 3.73 -3.93 29.40
N TRP A 5 4.81 -4.30 28.72
CA TRP A 5 5.10 -5.67 28.28
C TRP A 5 5.84 -6.42 29.39
N GLN A 6 5.22 -7.48 29.93
CA GLN A 6 5.85 -8.32 30.95
C GLN A 6 6.96 -9.17 30.32
N THR A 7 8.20 -8.94 30.75
CA THR A 7 9.34 -9.83 30.43
C THR A 7 9.78 -10.59 31.67
N LYS A 8 10.59 -11.63 31.49
CA LYS A 8 11.31 -12.31 32.58
C LYS A 8 12.22 -11.39 33.42
N TYR A 9 12.50 -10.18 32.95
CA TYR A 9 13.33 -9.17 33.62
C TYR A 9 12.52 -7.96 34.12
N GLY A 10 11.19 -8.09 34.19
CA GLY A 10 10.29 -7.00 34.62
C GLY A 10 9.52 -6.35 33.48
N ILE A 11 8.83 -5.26 33.81
CA ILE A 11 7.90 -4.56 32.92
C ILE A 11 8.69 -3.63 31.98
N ARG A 12 8.53 -3.79 30.67
CA ARG A 12 9.09 -2.89 29.66
C ARG A 12 8.00 -1.99 29.08
N ARG A 13 8.33 -0.72 28.81
CA ARG A 13 7.40 0.20 28.13
C ARG A 13 7.30 -0.19 26.66
N VAL A 14 6.08 -0.30 26.16
CA VAL A 14 5.81 -0.54 24.74
C VAL A 14 5.60 0.81 24.06
N ARG A 15 6.44 1.16 23.08
CA ARG A 15 6.20 2.33 22.24
C ARG A 15 4.99 2.04 21.34
N ARG A 16 4.03 2.95 21.33
CA ARG A 16 2.87 2.89 20.44
C ARG A 16 2.93 4.08 19.51
N ASP A 17 3.19 3.80 18.24
CA ASP A 17 3.07 4.77 17.18
C ASP A 17 1.77 4.42 16.42
N PRO A 18 0.69 5.21 16.55
CA PRO A 18 -0.53 4.97 15.80
C PRO A 18 -0.25 5.11 14.29
N PRO A 19 -0.95 4.34 13.44
CA PRO A 19 -0.73 4.39 11.99
C PRO A 19 -1.04 5.78 11.44
N THR A 20 -0.24 6.21 10.47
CA THR A 20 -0.45 7.44 9.73
C THR A 20 -1.53 7.28 8.66
N LEU A 21 -2.08 8.40 8.18
CA LEU A 21 -3.06 8.39 7.08
C LEU A 21 -2.50 7.75 5.81
N GLU A 22 -1.24 8.03 5.49
CA GLU A 22 -0.57 7.47 4.30
C GLU A 22 -0.42 5.95 4.39
N GLU A 23 -0.04 5.43 5.57
CA GLU A 23 0.06 3.98 5.81
C GLU A 23 -1.31 3.28 5.73
N ALA A 24 -2.37 3.93 6.21
CA ALA A 24 -3.73 3.41 6.12
C ALA A 24 -4.23 3.37 4.67
N ILE A 25 -3.96 4.42 3.88
CA ILE A 25 -4.27 4.45 2.45
C ILE A 25 -3.48 3.35 1.73
N PHE A 26 -2.19 3.21 2.02
CA PHE A 26 -1.35 2.16 1.46
C PHE A 26 -1.91 0.76 1.77
N ALA A 27 -2.30 0.50 3.02
CA ALA A 27 -2.92 -0.78 3.38
C ALA A 27 -4.24 -1.03 2.64
N ALA A 28 -5.11 -0.02 2.52
CA ALA A 28 -6.39 -0.13 1.84
C ALA A 28 -6.24 -0.42 0.33
N THR A 29 -5.23 0.18 -0.33
CA THR A 29 -4.93 -0.10 -1.75
C THR A 29 -4.52 -1.55 -1.99
N GLY A 30 -4.00 -2.25 -0.99
CA GLY A 30 -3.68 -3.68 -1.08
C GLY A 30 -4.90 -4.60 -0.97
N ILE A 31 -6.07 -4.06 -0.57
CA ILE A 31 -7.30 -4.83 -0.33
C ILE A 31 -8.31 -4.63 -1.47
N THR A 32 -8.43 -3.41 -2.00
CA THR A 32 -9.40 -3.07 -3.05
C THR A 32 -8.87 -1.98 -3.99
N ASP A 33 -9.32 -1.99 -5.24
CA ASP A 33 -8.99 -0.99 -6.27
C ASP A 33 -10.03 0.15 -6.34
N ASP A 34 -11.20 -0.03 -5.71
CA ASP A 34 -12.26 0.99 -5.67
C ASP A 34 -11.92 2.10 -4.66
N LEU A 35 -11.95 3.36 -5.11
CA LEU A 35 -11.51 4.51 -4.31
C LEU A 35 -12.45 4.82 -3.14
N ASP A 36 -13.75 4.59 -3.32
CA ASP A 36 -14.73 4.81 -2.26
C ASP A 36 -14.55 3.78 -1.15
N SER A 37 -14.43 2.49 -1.54
CA SER A 37 -14.11 1.39 -0.61
C SER A 37 -12.75 1.58 0.08
N GLN A 38 -11.72 2.06 -0.62
CA GLN A 38 -10.41 2.36 -0.02
C GLN A 38 -10.53 3.41 1.09
N ALA A 39 -11.31 4.47 0.86
CA ALA A 39 -11.51 5.53 1.83
C ALA A 39 -12.25 5.05 3.08
N GLU A 40 -13.26 4.20 2.93
CA GLU A 40 -13.99 3.60 4.06
C GLU A 40 -13.09 2.70 4.93
N ILE A 41 -12.26 1.86 4.29
CA ILE A 41 -11.31 1.00 5.00
C ILE A 41 -10.25 1.84 5.73
N ALA A 42 -9.65 2.82 5.05
CA ALA A 42 -8.63 3.68 5.63
C ALA A 42 -9.19 4.52 6.79
N ALA A 43 -10.40 5.08 6.67
CA ALA A 43 -11.08 5.79 7.74
C ALA A 43 -11.33 4.89 8.96
N SER A 44 -11.74 3.65 8.73
CA SER A 44 -11.96 2.65 9.78
C SER A 44 -10.67 2.24 10.50
N LEU A 45 -9.53 2.22 9.79
CA LEU A 45 -8.22 1.86 10.35
C LEU A 45 -7.68 2.92 11.33
N ILE A 46 -7.92 4.20 11.06
CA ILE A 46 -7.33 5.31 11.83
C ILE A 46 -8.35 6.11 12.65
N GLY A 47 -9.65 5.87 12.46
CA GLY A 47 -10.73 6.58 13.15
C GLY A 47 -10.90 8.04 12.71
N MET A 48 -10.54 8.39 11.46
CA MET A 48 -10.73 9.72 10.90
C MET A 48 -12.04 9.83 10.11
N PRO A 49 -12.61 11.05 9.94
CA PRO A 49 -13.80 11.25 9.13
C PRO A 49 -13.59 10.86 7.67
N LEU A 50 -14.59 10.21 7.08
CA LEU A 50 -14.55 9.71 5.71
C LEU A 50 -14.22 10.83 4.70
N ASP A 51 -14.81 12.01 4.84
CA ASP A 51 -14.62 13.13 3.92
C ASP A 51 -13.16 13.57 3.78
N ILE A 52 -12.42 13.54 4.90
CA ILE A 52 -11.00 13.92 4.94
C ILE A 52 -10.14 12.85 4.26
N VAL A 53 -10.42 11.58 4.55
CA VAL A 53 -9.71 10.44 3.98
C VAL A 53 -9.98 10.33 2.47
N HIS A 54 -11.21 10.59 2.04
CA HIS A 54 -11.63 10.53 0.64
C HIS A 54 -10.84 11.49 -0.25
N ALA A 55 -10.66 12.72 0.23
CA ALA A 55 -9.87 13.74 -0.47
C ALA A 55 -8.40 13.28 -0.63
N GLU A 56 -7.81 12.68 0.41
CA GLU A 56 -6.42 12.25 0.38
C GLU A 56 -6.21 10.97 -0.46
N VAL A 57 -7.17 10.03 -0.44
CA VAL A 57 -7.18 8.85 -1.33
C VAL A 57 -7.22 9.29 -2.79
N LYS A 58 -8.12 10.21 -3.16
CA LYS A 58 -8.21 10.75 -4.53
C LYS A 58 -6.93 11.45 -4.97
N LYS A 59 -6.31 12.22 -4.07
CA LYS A 59 -5.04 12.91 -4.31
C LYS A 59 -3.89 11.92 -4.52
N THR A 60 -3.83 10.87 -3.70
CA THR A 60 -2.86 9.78 -3.82
C THR A 60 -3.04 9.03 -5.14
N ALA A 61 -4.26 8.62 -5.48
CA ALA A 61 -4.57 7.93 -6.74
C ALA A 61 -4.18 8.77 -7.97
N ARG A 62 -4.45 10.08 -7.94
CA ARG A 62 -4.07 11.01 -9.01
C ARG A 62 -2.56 11.18 -9.13
N THR A 63 -1.82 11.12 -8.02
CA THR A 63 -0.36 11.17 -8.00
C THR A 63 0.22 9.89 -8.60
N VAL A 64 -0.29 8.73 -8.19
CA VAL A 64 0.10 7.41 -8.72
C VAL A 64 -0.20 7.30 -10.22
N ALA A 65 -1.34 7.81 -10.70
CA ALA A 65 -1.68 7.81 -12.12
C ALA A 65 -0.81 8.75 -12.97
N ARG A 66 -0.27 9.82 -12.37
CA ARG A 66 0.60 10.80 -13.06
C ARG A 66 2.07 10.44 -13.01
N SER A 67 2.50 9.59 -12.08
CA SER A 67 3.84 9.03 -12.10
C SER A 67 3.93 7.97 -13.19
N PRO A 68 4.65 8.20 -14.31
CA PRO A 68 4.94 7.13 -15.25
C PRO A 68 5.70 6.03 -14.49
N THR A 69 5.46 4.77 -14.87
CA THR A 69 6.01 3.53 -14.31
C THR A 69 7.54 3.43 -14.28
N THR A 70 8.24 4.54 -14.55
CA THR A 70 9.69 4.72 -14.40
C THR A 70 10.00 5.00 -12.94
N ARG A 71 10.05 3.94 -12.11
CA ARG A 71 10.74 4.02 -10.82
C ARG A 71 12.23 4.17 -11.10
N VAL A 72 12.75 5.40 -11.04
CA VAL A 72 14.19 5.65 -11.10
C VAL A 72 14.78 5.24 -9.76
N ILE A 73 15.43 4.09 -9.72
CA ILE A 73 16.21 3.65 -8.56
C ILE A 73 17.55 4.35 -8.64
N ALA A 74 17.81 5.30 -7.73
CA ALA A 74 19.13 5.87 -7.58
C ALA A 74 20.06 4.79 -7.00
N GLY A 75 20.88 4.17 -7.84
CA GLY A 75 22.04 3.41 -7.38
C GLY A 75 23.07 4.37 -6.78
N GLU A 76 23.87 3.89 -5.83
CA GLU A 76 24.89 4.60 -5.02
C GLU A 76 25.98 5.34 -5.84
N GLN A 77 25.89 5.37 -7.17
CA GLN A 77 26.88 5.98 -8.05
C GLN A 77 26.21 6.83 -9.14
N GLY A 78 25.35 7.78 -8.77
CA GLY A 78 25.00 8.98 -9.55
C GLY A 78 24.43 8.83 -10.97
N ALA A 79 24.24 7.61 -11.48
CA ALA A 79 23.81 7.35 -12.84
C ALA A 79 22.35 6.88 -12.85
N LEU A 80 21.46 7.75 -13.33
CA LEU A 80 20.04 7.46 -13.54
C LEU A 80 19.91 6.41 -14.65
N ARG A 81 19.65 5.15 -14.30
CA ARG A 81 19.38 4.08 -15.27
C ARG A 81 17.90 3.74 -15.26
N SER A 82 17.22 3.95 -16.38
CA SER A 82 15.83 3.54 -16.57
C SER A 82 15.75 2.04 -16.82
N VAL A 83 15.03 1.31 -15.99
CA VAL A 83 14.74 -0.12 -16.20
C VAL A 83 13.28 -0.28 -16.61
N VAL A 84 13.04 -0.86 -17.78
CA VAL A 84 11.70 -1.21 -18.27
C VAL A 84 11.50 -2.70 -18.08
N VAL A 85 10.44 -3.08 -17.36
CA VAL A 85 10.08 -4.48 -17.14
C VAL A 85 8.78 -4.76 -17.88
N GLU A 86 8.85 -5.64 -18.88
CA GLU A 86 7.67 -6.14 -19.58
C GLU A 86 7.23 -7.49 -19.00
N ARG A 87 5.95 -7.60 -18.61
CA ARG A 87 5.38 -8.83 -18.06
C ARG A 87 4.82 -9.70 -19.18
N ARG A 88 5.45 -10.85 -19.45
CA ARG A 88 4.97 -11.83 -20.43
C ARG A 88 3.73 -12.58 -19.92
N VAL A 89 2.60 -12.47 -20.61
CA VAL A 89 1.38 -13.26 -20.34
C VAL A 89 1.43 -14.56 -21.15
N VAL A 90 1.52 -15.70 -20.47
CA VAL A 90 1.48 -17.02 -21.12
C VAL A 90 0.02 -17.47 -21.24
N ARG A 91 -0.49 -17.61 -22.47
CA ARG A 91 -1.81 -18.21 -22.69
C ARG A 91 -1.74 -19.72 -22.41
N ARG A 92 -2.58 -20.21 -21.49
CA ARG A 92 -2.78 -21.65 -21.30
C ARG A 92 -3.49 -22.20 -22.54
N PHE A 93 -2.85 -23.11 -23.27
CA PHE A 93 -3.50 -23.89 -24.32
C PHE A 93 -4.52 -24.84 -23.68
N GLY A 94 -5.79 -24.75 -24.08
CA GLY A 94 -6.83 -25.69 -23.71
C GLY A 94 -6.62 -27.02 -24.45
N ASN A 95 -6.46 -28.10 -23.71
CA ASN A 95 -6.34 -29.45 -24.26
C ASN A 95 -7.74 -29.99 -24.58
N ASP A 96 -8.28 -29.62 -25.74
CA ASP A 96 -9.55 -30.14 -26.25
C ASP A 96 -9.25 -31.39 -27.08
N LYS A 97 -9.24 -32.56 -26.43
CA LYS A 97 -9.17 -33.86 -27.11
C LYS A 97 -10.60 -34.35 -27.36
N ARG A 98 -11.10 -34.12 -28.56
CA ARG A 98 -12.16 -34.92 -29.19
C ARG A 98 -11.55 -35.77 -30.29
N PHE A 99 -12.21 -36.89 -30.56
CA PHE A 99 -11.91 -38.01 -31.46
C PHE A 99 -11.22 -39.19 -30.78
#